data_AF-A0A8B7WGT3-F1
#
_entry.id   AF-A0A8B7WGT3-F1
#
_cell.length_a   1.000
_cell.length_b   1.000
_cell.length_c   1.000
_cell.angle_alpha   90.00
_cell.angle_beta   90.00
_cell.angle_gamma   90.00
#
_symmetry.space_group_name_H-M   'P 1'
#
loop_
_entity.id
_entity.type
_entity.pdbx_description
1 polymer ?
#
loop_
_entity_poly.entity_id
_entity_poly.type
_entity_poly.pdbx_seq_one_letter_code
_entity_poly.pdbx_strand_id
1 'polypeptide(L)'
;MRGGVDRWAEFVGVSQERLPPIAAAKRLPENAPHTEASAYMGENRALNLNLGGNSREFLSFADDLLSGLGTSCVAAGRSHGEVPEVSIYSVIFKCLEPDGLYKFTLYAVDTRGRHSELSTVTLRTACPLVDDIKAEEIADKIYNLYNGYTSGKEQQTAYNTLMEVSASMLFRVQHHYNSHYEKFGDFVWRSEDELGPRKAHLILRRLERVSSHCSSLLRSAYIQSRVDTVPYLFCRSEEVRPAGMVWYSILKDTKITCEEKMVSMARNTYGESKGR
;
A
#
# COMPACT_ATOMS: atom_id res chain seq x y z
N MET A 1 7.02 19.45 29.56
CA MET A 1 7.29 18.24 30.37
C MET A 1 6.04 17.38 30.41
N ARG A 2 6.22 16.04 30.33
CA ARG A 2 5.24 14.97 29.99
C ARG A 2 4.98 14.90 28.47
N GLY A 3 5.60 14.04 27.66
CA GLY A 3 6.18 12.72 27.94
C GLY A 3 5.14 11.62 27.76
N GLY A 4 4.61 11.49 26.53
CA GLY A 4 3.69 10.41 26.13
C GLY A 4 4.51 9.22 25.64
N VAL A 5 4.43 8.13 26.40
CA VAL A 5 5.12 6.86 26.18
C VAL A 5 4.24 6.02 25.25
N ASP A 6 4.60 5.95 23.97
CA ASP A 6 3.98 4.97 23.06
C ASP A 6 4.73 3.64 23.11
N ARG A 7 3.95 2.61 23.42
CA ARG A 7 4.40 1.29 23.86
C ARG A 7 4.97 0.51 22.68
N TRP A 8 6.21 0.07 22.87
CA TRP A 8 6.93 -0.88 22.05
C TRP A 8 6.20 -2.22 21.98
N ALA A 9 6.02 -2.73 20.76
CA ALA A 9 5.72 -4.14 20.52
C ALA A 9 6.88 -4.75 19.71
N GLU A 10 7.99 -5.01 20.40
CA GLU A 10 8.97 -5.99 19.94
C GLU A 10 8.37 -7.38 20.11
N PHE A 11 7.94 -8.02 19.02
CA PHE A 11 7.85 -9.47 19.00
C PHE A 11 9.21 -10.02 18.60
N VAL A 12 10.01 -10.30 19.62
CA VAL A 12 11.13 -11.25 19.58
C VAL A 12 10.52 -12.63 19.75
N GLY A 13 10.38 -13.36 18.65
CA GLY A 13 10.10 -14.79 18.71
C GLY A 13 11.39 -15.55 18.97
N VAL A 14 11.82 -15.62 20.22
CA VAL A 14 12.72 -16.69 20.67
C VAL A 14 11.83 -17.91 20.91
N SER A 15 11.96 -18.92 20.06
CA SER A 15 11.54 -20.28 20.37
C SER A 15 12.78 -21.16 20.42
N GLN A 16 13.04 -21.64 21.61
CA GLN A 16 14.17 -22.44 22.05
C GLN A 16 14.02 -23.89 21.59
N GLU A 17 15.13 -24.47 21.16
CA GLU A 17 15.43 -25.91 20.97
C GLU A 17 14.78 -26.71 19.81
N ARG A 18 15.69 -27.14 18.91
CA ARG A 18 15.58 -28.20 17.87
C ARG A 18 14.74 -27.90 16.63
N LEU A 19 15.19 -26.89 15.88
CA LEU A 19 15.28 -26.76 14.40
C LEU A 19 15.27 -25.25 14.09
N PRO A 20 16.20 -24.70 13.29
CA PRO A 20 16.23 -23.26 13.03
C PRO A 20 14.93 -22.83 12.31
N PRO A 21 14.34 -21.67 12.65
CA PRO A 21 13.05 -21.24 12.12
C PRO A 21 13.16 -21.05 10.60
N ILE A 22 12.29 -21.73 9.86
CA ILE A 22 12.46 -22.00 8.43
C ILE A 22 12.02 -20.84 7.52
N ALA A 23 11.16 -19.93 7.97
CA ALA A 23 10.90 -18.61 7.38
C ALA A 23 9.84 -17.89 8.23
N ALA A 24 10.11 -16.70 8.73
CA ALA A 24 9.11 -15.87 9.41
C ALA A 24 9.00 -14.52 8.70
N ALA A 25 7.81 -14.19 8.19
CA ALA A 25 7.55 -12.88 7.60
C ALA A 25 7.27 -11.86 8.72
N LYS A 26 8.15 -10.89 8.91
CA LYS A 26 7.97 -9.83 9.91
C LYS A 26 7.51 -8.53 9.24
N ARG A 27 6.49 -7.89 9.81
CA ARG A 27 6.15 -6.49 9.49
C ARG A 27 7.17 -5.61 10.22
N LEU A 28 7.87 -4.73 9.50
CA LEU A 28 8.69 -3.69 10.14
C LEU A 28 7.80 -2.73 10.97
N PRO A 29 8.35 -2.02 11.98
CA PRO A 29 7.59 -1.16 12.89
C PRO A 29 6.69 -0.14 12.16
N GLU A 30 5.67 0.42 12.82
CA GLU A 30 4.69 1.38 12.26
C GLU A 30 5.32 2.63 11.59
N ASN A 31 6.60 2.91 11.86
CA ASN A 31 7.40 3.96 11.21
C ASN A 31 8.16 3.48 9.95
N ALA A 32 7.98 2.23 9.53
CA ALA A 32 8.58 1.67 8.34
C ALA A 32 7.67 1.83 7.12
N PRO A 33 8.21 2.13 5.93
CA PRO A 33 7.41 2.72 4.87
C PRO A 33 6.58 1.70 4.06
N HIS A 34 6.76 0.39 4.27
CA HIS A 34 6.34 -0.64 3.32
C HIS A 34 5.49 -1.75 3.95
N THR A 35 4.80 -2.47 3.06
CA THR A 35 4.57 -3.90 3.21
C THR A 35 5.86 -4.66 2.95
N GLU A 36 6.85 -4.49 3.84
CA GLU A 36 8.03 -5.33 3.78
C GLU A 36 7.70 -6.66 4.46
N ALA A 37 7.80 -7.74 3.71
CA ALA A 37 7.85 -9.09 4.28
C ALA A 37 9.31 -9.49 4.31
N SER A 38 9.98 -9.28 5.44
CA SER A 38 11.34 -9.78 5.64
C SER A 38 11.27 -11.22 6.13
N ALA A 39 11.99 -12.12 5.48
CA ALA A 39 12.07 -13.53 5.86
C ALA A 39 13.50 -13.88 6.30
N TYR A 40 13.61 -14.41 7.52
CA TYR A 40 14.85 -15.02 8.01
C TYR A 40 14.93 -16.45 7.51
N MET A 41 16.02 -16.83 6.86
CA MET A 41 16.13 -18.16 6.28
C MET A 41 17.53 -18.76 6.42
N GLY A 42 17.58 -20.00 6.92
CA GLY A 42 18.71 -20.91 6.75
C GLY A 42 18.77 -21.53 5.34
N GLU A 43 19.51 -22.62 5.16
CA GLU A 43 19.86 -23.30 3.88
C GLU A 43 18.69 -23.81 3.01
N ASN A 44 17.81 -22.92 2.51
CA ASN A 44 16.67 -23.27 1.66
C ASN A 44 16.81 -22.72 0.23
N ARG A 45 16.04 -23.30 -0.70
CA ARG A 45 16.19 -23.15 -2.16
C ARG A 45 15.26 -22.15 -2.84
N ALA A 46 14.07 -21.93 -2.31
CA ALA A 46 13.15 -20.96 -2.89
C ALA A 46 12.25 -20.36 -1.81
N LEU A 47 11.95 -19.07 -1.97
CA LEU A 47 10.91 -18.37 -1.23
C LEU A 47 9.76 -18.13 -2.21
N ASN A 48 8.58 -18.62 -1.90
CA ASN A 48 7.41 -18.43 -2.74
C ASN A 48 6.44 -17.48 -2.05
N LEU A 49 6.03 -16.44 -2.77
CA LEU A 49 5.09 -15.43 -2.31
C LEU A 49 3.76 -15.62 -3.04
N ASN A 50 2.67 -15.61 -2.27
CA ASN A 50 1.32 -15.61 -2.81
C ASN A 50 0.61 -14.31 -2.41
N LEU A 51 0.07 -13.61 -3.41
CA LEU A 51 -0.75 -12.42 -3.23
C LEU A 51 -2.23 -12.84 -3.20
N GLY A 52 -2.84 -12.77 -2.03
CA GLY A 52 -4.28 -12.92 -1.85
C GLY A 52 -5.00 -11.60 -2.10
N GLY A 53 -5.41 -11.39 -3.35
CA GLY A 53 -6.33 -10.36 -3.84
C GLY A 53 -7.25 -10.93 -4.93
N ASN A 54 -7.77 -10.09 -5.85
CA ASN A 54 -8.63 -10.55 -6.97
C ASN A 54 -7.91 -11.50 -7.96
N SER A 55 -6.58 -11.52 -7.98
CA SER A 55 -5.75 -12.49 -8.71
C SER A 55 -4.78 -13.15 -7.72
N ARG A 56 -4.73 -14.48 -7.74
CA ARG A 56 -3.79 -15.26 -6.93
C ARG A 56 -2.48 -15.39 -7.71
N GLU A 57 -1.57 -14.45 -7.52
CA GLU A 57 -0.27 -14.45 -8.19
C GLU A 57 0.76 -15.21 -7.35
N PHE A 58 1.47 -16.12 -8.01
CA PHE A 58 2.54 -16.91 -7.44
C PHE A 58 3.87 -16.38 -7.94
N LEU A 59 4.80 -16.09 -7.02
CA LEU A 59 6.12 -15.56 -7.34
C LEU A 59 7.21 -16.41 -6.68
N SER A 60 8.03 -17.05 -7.51
CA SER A 60 9.30 -17.69 -7.12
C SER A 60 10.38 -16.64 -6.96
N PHE A 61 11.00 -16.59 -5.78
CA PHE A 61 12.11 -15.66 -5.54
C PHE A 61 13.29 -15.90 -6.47
N ALA A 62 13.61 -17.16 -6.78
CA ALA A 62 14.72 -17.50 -7.66
C ALA A 62 14.40 -17.19 -9.13
N ASP A 63 13.25 -17.68 -9.60
CA ASP A 63 12.94 -17.70 -11.03
C ASP A 63 12.29 -16.39 -11.48
N ASP A 64 11.31 -15.89 -10.73
CA ASP A 64 10.53 -14.71 -11.14
C ASP A 64 11.18 -13.41 -10.67
N LEU A 65 11.72 -13.38 -9.44
CA LEU A 65 12.23 -12.13 -8.86
C LEU A 65 13.71 -11.86 -9.15
N LEU A 66 14.58 -12.86 -9.02
CA LEU A 66 16.02 -12.70 -9.27
C LEU A 66 16.40 -12.88 -10.74
N SER A 67 15.79 -13.86 -11.43
CA SER A 67 16.13 -14.24 -12.80
C SER A 67 15.19 -13.66 -13.85
N GLY A 68 13.95 -13.35 -13.47
CA GLY A 68 12.96 -12.75 -14.33
C GLY A 68 13.37 -11.36 -14.82
N LEU A 69 12.78 -10.92 -15.95
CA LEU A 69 12.85 -9.54 -16.40
C LEU A 69 12.14 -8.66 -15.37
N GLY A 70 12.88 -8.27 -14.32
CA GLY A 70 12.32 -7.59 -13.16
C GLY A 70 11.41 -6.45 -13.56
N THR A 71 10.17 -6.48 -13.08
CA THR A 71 9.18 -5.45 -13.40
C THR A 71 9.45 -4.20 -12.58
N SER A 72 9.01 -3.04 -13.04
CA SER A 72 9.06 -1.80 -12.25
C SER A 72 8.22 -1.89 -10.96
N CYS A 73 7.35 -2.89 -10.84
CA CYS A 73 6.40 -3.06 -9.75
C CYS A 73 6.89 -3.97 -8.61
N VAL A 74 7.79 -4.91 -8.86
CA VAL A 74 8.31 -5.81 -7.82
C VAL A 74 9.83 -5.85 -7.89
N ALA A 75 10.48 -5.73 -6.74
CA ALA A 75 11.93 -5.89 -6.61
C ALA A 75 12.25 -6.78 -5.42
N ALA A 76 13.34 -7.53 -5.54
CA ALA A 76 13.83 -8.44 -4.50
C ALA A 76 15.24 -8.07 -4.08
N GLY A 77 15.54 -8.33 -2.81
CA GLY A 77 16.83 -8.09 -2.20
C GLY A 77 17.27 -9.26 -1.34
N ARG A 78 18.58 -9.46 -1.24
CA ARG A 78 19.21 -10.36 -0.26
C ARG A 78 20.37 -9.64 0.39
N SER A 79 20.32 -9.50 1.72
CA SER A 79 21.37 -8.88 2.54
C SER A 79 21.84 -9.85 3.63
N HIS A 80 22.94 -9.50 4.30
CA HIS A 80 23.40 -10.22 5.48
C HIS A 80 22.65 -9.72 6.71
N GLY A 81 22.26 -10.65 7.59
CA GLY A 81 21.69 -10.33 8.90
C GLY A 81 22.73 -9.93 9.93
N GLU A 82 22.29 -9.73 11.18
CA GLU A 82 23.15 -9.39 12.33
C GLU A 82 24.25 -10.44 12.57
N VAL A 83 23.96 -11.70 12.26
CA VAL A 83 24.94 -12.80 12.20
C VAL A 83 25.27 -13.05 10.73
N PRO A 84 26.55 -13.01 10.31
CA PRO A 84 26.96 -13.09 8.90
C PRO A 84 26.45 -14.31 8.12
N GLU A 85 26.13 -15.38 8.84
CA GLU A 85 25.71 -16.67 8.28
C GLU A 85 24.21 -16.73 7.96
N VAL A 86 23.42 -15.78 8.47
CA VAL A 86 21.98 -15.67 8.23
C VAL A 86 21.72 -14.63 7.13
N SER A 87 21.06 -15.07 6.06
CA SER A 87 20.64 -14.17 4.98
C SER A 87 19.26 -13.59 5.29
N ILE A 88 19.08 -12.29 5.04
CA ILE A 88 17.79 -11.60 5.07
C ILE A 88 17.31 -11.46 3.63
N TYR A 89 16.13 -12.01 3.35
CA TYR A 89 15.46 -11.87 2.07
C TYR A 89 14.36 -10.83 2.19
N SER A 90 14.31 -9.91 1.22
CA SER A 90 13.34 -8.82 1.15
C SER A 90 12.69 -8.77 -0.23
N VAL A 91 11.43 -8.32 -0.25
CA VAL A 91 10.65 -8.05 -1.45
C VAL A 91 9.89 -6.75 -1.26
N ILE A 92 9.88 -5.89 -2.28
CA ILE A 92 9.13 -4.63 -2.29
C ILE A 92 8.12 -4.64 -3.44
N PHE A 93 6.87 -4.33 -3.10
CA PHE A 93 5.78 -4.12 -4.04
C PHE A 93 5.50 -2.62 -4.18
N LYS A 94 5.65 -2.08 -5.40
CA LYS A 94 5.58 -0.64 -5.70
C LYS A 94 4.29 -0.19 -6.39
N CYS A 95 3.50 -1.12 -6.94
CA CYS A 95 2.30 -0.82 -7.73
C CYS A 95 1.00 -1.32 -7.08
N LEU A 96 0.99 -1.46 -5.75
CA LEU A 96 -0.23 -1.85 -5.04
C LEU A 96 -1.26 -0.73 -5.12
N GLU A 97 -2.53 -1.09 -5.20
CA GLU A 97 -3.62 -0.13 -5.15
C GLU A 97 -3.70 0.50 -3.74
N PRO A 98 -3.94 1.80 -3.64
CA PRO A 98 -4.13 2.48 -2.36
C PRO A 98 -5.47 2.08 -1.70
N ASP A 99 -5.54 2.15 -0.38
CA ASP A 99 -6.68 1.69 0.43
C ASP A 99 -7.12 0.23 0.16
N GLY A 100 -6.20 -0.59 -0.35
CA GLY A 100 -6.40 -2.00 -0.63
C GLY A 100 -5.99 -2.87 0.56
N LEU A 101 -6.77 -3.90 0.87
CA LEU A 101 -6.39 -4.93 1.84
C LEU A 101 -5.70 -6.09 1.11
N TYR A 102 -4.43 -6.32 1.42
CA TYR A 102 -3.60 -7.34 0.79
C TYR A 102 -3.21 -8.42 1.79
N LYS A 103 -3.20 -9.66 1.32
CA LYS A 103 -2.68 -10.83 2.03
C LYS A 103 -1.45 -11.35 1.31
N PHE A 104 -0.34 -11.47 2.01
CA PHE A 104 0.90 -12.05 1.51
C PHE A 104 1.13 -13.35 2.27
N THR A 105 1.31 -14.46 1.55
CA THR A 105 1.72 -15.72 2.18
C THR A 105 3.07 -16.15 1.66
N LEU A 106 3.93 -16.62 2.56
CA LEU A 106 5.29 -17.04 2.29
C LEU A 106 5.49 -18.49 2.74
N TYR A 107 6.22 -19.26 1.95
CA TYR A 107 6.78 -20.54 2.38
C TYR A 107 8.14 -20.78 1.72
N ALA A 108 8.98 -21.56 2.39
CA ALA A 108 10.27 -22.02 1.88
C ALA A 108 10.15 -23.40 1.23
N VAL A 109 11.00 -23.66 0.24
CA VAL A 109 11.17 -24.96 -0.40
C VAL A 109 12.59 -25.45 -0.19
N ASP A 110 12.75 -26.67 0.32
CA ASP A 110 14.06 -27.27 0.60
C ASP A 110 14.68 -27.97 -0.61
N THR A 111 15.84 -28.61 -0.41
CA THR A 111 16.56 -29.33 -1.49
C THR A 111 15.83 -30.55 -2.04
N ARG A 112 14.83 -31.05 -1.33
CA ARG A 112 14.05 -32.23 -1.70
C ARG A 112 12.63 -31.88 -2.13
N GLY A 113 12.32 -30.59 -2.26
CA GLY A 113 10.99 -30.11 -2.62
C GLY A 113 9.99 -30.10 -1.46
N ARG A 114 10.44 -30.28 -0.21
CA ARG A 114 9.55 -30.17 0.96
C ARG A 114 9.24 -28.69 1.22
N HIS A 115 7.99 -28.44 1.60
CA HIS A 115 7.52 -27.10 1.93
C HIS A 115 7.62 -26.85 3.43
N SER A 116 7.96 -25.62 3.81
CA SER A 116 7.81 -25.15 5.18
C SER A 116 6.34 -24.95 5.55
N GLU A 117 6.09 -24.69 6.84
CA GLU A 117 4.84 -24.07 7.25
C GLU A 117 4.65 -22.71 6.56
N LEU A 118 3.39 -22.36 6.29
CA LEU A 118 3.00 -21.11 5.65
C LEU A 118 3.03 -19.95 6.66
N SER A 119 3.78 -18.90 6.35
CA SER A 119 3.75 -17.63 7.07
C SER A 119 2.82 -16.66 6.35
N THR A 120 1.99 -15.91 7.06
CA THR A 120 1.01 -14.98 6.46
C THR A 120 1.12 -13.58 7.06
N VAL A 121 1.09 -12.56 6.19
CA VAL A 121 0.99 -11.14 6.56
C VAL A 121 -0.23 -10.54 5.87
N THR A 122 -1.11 -9.89 6.61
CA THR A 122 -2.21 -9.10 6.06
C THR A 122 -2.05 -7.64 6.42
N LEU A 123 -2.23 -6.75 5.46
CA LEU A 123 -2.21 -5.30 5.73
C LEU A 123 -3.03 -4.50 4.74
N ARG A 124 -3.35 -3.28 5.14
CA ARG A 124 -3.99 -2.27 4.29
C ARG A 124 -2.95 -1.27 3.81
N THR A 125 -2.96 -0.95 2.52
CA THR A 125 -2.14 0.13 1.95
C THR A 125 -2.67 1.50 2.38
N ALA A 126 -1.80 2.50 2.42
CA ALA A 126 -2.19 3.86 2.81
C ALA A 126 -3.29 4.43 1.90
N CYS A 127 -4.03 5.41 2.42
CA CYS A 127 -5.03 6.11 1.64
C CYS A 127 -4.40 6.82 0.42
N PRO A 128 -5.16 7.00 -0.68
CA PRO A 128 -4.68 7.76 -1.83
C PRO A 128 -4.31 9.18 -1.44
N LEU A 129 -3.34 9.77 -2.15
CA LEU A 129 -2.99 11.17 -1.98
C LEU A 129 -4.19 12.07 -2.28
N VAL A 130 -4.34 13.11 -1.48
CA VAL A 130 -5.40 14.10 -1.63
C VAL A 130 -4.77 15.49 -1.63
N ASP A 131 -5.09 16.25 -2.68
CA ASP A 131 -4.78 17.67 -2.76
C ASP A 131 -5.92 18.44 -2.06
N ASP A 132 -5.66 18.83 -0.82
CA ASP A 132 -6.68 19.42 0.05
C ASP A 132 -7.17 20.78 -0.43
N ILE A 133 -6.26 21.59 -1.00
CA ILE A 133 -6.57 22.91 -1.55
C ILE A 133 -7.48 22.74 -2.77
N LYS A 134 -7.11 21.84 -3.68
CA LYS A 134 -7.94 21.55 -4.85
C LYS A 134 -9.30 20.98 -4.48
N ALA A 135 -9.38 20.19 -3.41
CA ALA A 135 -10.66 19.67 -2.93
C ALA A 135 -11.58 20.79 -2.41
N GLU A 136 -11.03 21.76 -1.68
CA GLU A 136 -11.77 22.95 -1.22
C GLU A 136 -12.22 23.82 -2.41
N GLU A 137 -11.33 24.10 -3.37
CA GLU A 137 -11.68 24.85 -4.59
C GLU A 137 -12.81 24.19 -5.39
N ILE A 138 -12.82 22.86 -5.48
CA ILE A 138 -13.90 22.12 -6.14
C ILE A 138 -15.19 22.25 -5.34
N ALA A 139 -15.15 22.17 -4.00
CA ALA A 139 -16.35 22.34 -3.18
C ALA A 139 -17.00 23.71 -3.40
N ASP A 140 -16.21 24.78 -3.38
CA ASP A 140 -16.67 26.15 -3.64
C ASP A 140 -17.23 26.29 -5.06
N LYS A 141 -16.55 25.71 -6.05
CA LYS A 141 -17.02 25.69 -7.45
C LYS A 141 -18.38 24.99 -7.57
N ILE A 142 -18.56 23.86 -6.91
CA ILE A 142 -19.81 23.09 -6.97
C ILE A 142 -20.94 23.87 -6.29
N TYR A 143 -20.69 24.49 -5.14
CA TYR A 143 -21.66 25.35 -4.48
C TYR A 143 -22.12 26.50 -5.39
N ASN A 144 -21.18 27.18 -6.05
CA ASN A 144 -21.51 28.26 -6.99
C ASN A 144 -22.31 27.77 -8.20
N LEU A 145 -22.01 26.57 -8.72
CA LEU A 145 -22.78 25.97 -9.82
C LEU A 145 -24.21 25.64 -9.38
N TYR A 146 -24.41 25.15 -8.15
CA TYR A 146 -25.73 24.86 -7.60
C TYR A 146 -26.56 26.12 -7.34
N ASN A 147 -25.93 27.20 -6.86
CA ASN A 147 -26.62 28.48 -6.64
C ASN A 147 -27.03 29.23 -7.92
N GLY A 148 -26.54 28.83 -9.10
CA GLY A 148 -26.72 29.56 -10.36
C GLY A 148 -28.13 29.55 -10.97
N TYR A 149 -29.13 28.90 -10.34
CA TYR A 149 -30.46 28.59 -10.91
C TYR A 149 -30.34 27.79 -12.23
N THR A 150 -29.72 26.63 -12.08
CA THR A 150 -28.89 25.87 -13.02
C THR A 150 -29.36 25.73 -14.47
N SER A 151 -28.55 26.25 -15.39
CA SER A 151 -28.55 25.84 -16.80
C SER A 151 -28.11 24.37 -16.93
N GLY A 152 -28.67 23.61 -17.88
CA GLY A 152 -28.27 22.22 -18.12
C GLY A 152 -26.76 22.03 -18.37
N LYS A 153 -26.06 23.07 -18.84
CA LYS A 153 -24.60 23.08 -18.99
C LYS A 153 -23.86 23.11 -17.65
N GLU A 154 -24.37 23.84 -16.67
CA GLU A 154 -23.79 23.94 -15.32
C GLU A 154 -23.97 22.63 -14.57
N GLN A 155 -25.17 22.03 -14.65
CA GLN A 155 -25.44 20.71 -14.07
C GLN A 155 -24.48 19.65 -14.62
N GLN A 156 -24.27 19.63 -15.95
CA GLN A 156 -23.37 18.67 -16.56
C GLN A 156 -21.91 18.93 -16.18
N THR A 157 -21.52 20.20 -16.04
CA THR A 157 -20.17 20.60 -15.61
C THR A 157 -19.89 20.21 -14.15
N ALA A 158 -20.86 20.41 -13.26
CA ALA A 158 -20.79 19.98 -11.86
C ALA A 158 -20.64 18.46 -11.78
N TYR A 159 -21.51 17.72 -12.47
CA TYR A 159 -21.47 16.26 -12.51
C TYR A 159 -20.14 15.74 -13.06
N ASN A 160 -19.64 16.28 -14.18
CA ASN A 160 -18.36 15.86 -14.76
C ASN A 160 -17.19 16.12 -13.79
N THR A 161 -17.14 17.31 -13.18
CA THR A 161 -16.08 17.67 -12.22
C THR A 161 -16.03 16.67 -11.05
N LEU A 162 -17.19 16.28 -10.50
CA LEU A 162 -17.28 15.32 -9.40
C LEU A 162 -16.95 13.88 -9.81
N MET A 163 -17.20 13.51 -11.07
CA MET A 163 -16.95 12.16 -11.58
C MET A 163 -15.52 11.96 -12.08
N GLU A 164 -14.84 13.04 -12.50
CA GLU A 164 -13.45 13.04 -12.98
C GLU A 164 -12.43 12.85 -11.85
N VAL A 165 -12.71 13.35 -10.64
CA VAL A 165 -11.82 13.20 -9.48
C VAL A 165 -11.90 11.81 -8.84
N SER A 166 -10.85 11.36 -8.15
CA SER A 166 -10.84 10.07 -7.44
C SER A 166 -11.91 9.99 -6.34
N ALA A 167 -12.27 8.79 -5.90
CA ALA A 167 -13.25 8.60 -4.81
C ALA A 167 -12.82 9.31 -3.50
N SER A 168 -11.52 9.26 -3.17
CA SER A 168 -10.97 9.96 -1.99
C SER A 168 -11.00 11.48 -2.14
N MET A 169 -10.73 12.00 -3.34
CA MET A 169 -10.88 13.43 -3.63
C MET A 169 -12.35 13.86 -3.52
N LEU A 170 -13.28 13.09 -4.09
CA LEU A 170 -14.72 13.34 -3.99
C LEU A 170 -15.20 13.35 -2.53
N PHE A 171 -14.70 12.41 -1.72
CA PHE A 171 -14.98 12.38 -0.28
C PHE A 171 -14.46 13.62 0.43
N ARG A 172 -13.28 14.11 0.03
CA ARG A 172 -12.71 15.35 0.58
C ARG A 172 -13.50 16.59 0.14
N VAL A 173 -13.96 16.65 -1.11
CA VAL A 173 -14.86 17.70 -1.61
C VAL A 173 -16.15 17.73 -0.79
N GLN A 174 -16.76 16.57 -0.53
CA GLN A 174 -17.95 16.48 0.33
C GLN A 174 -17.68 17.04 1.73
N HIS A 175 -16.53 16.70 2.33
CA HIS A 175 -16.15 17.21 3.65
C HIS A 175 -16.06 18.74 3.67
N HIS A 176 -15.38 19.36 2.70
CA HIS A 176 -15.27 20.81 2.61
C HIS A 176 -16.62 21.48 2.30
N TYR A 177 -17.39 20.91 1.38
CA TYR A 177 -18.71 21.43 1.04
C TYR A 177 -19.61 21.49 2.27
N ASN A 178 -19.69 20.40 3.04
CA ASN A 178 -20.51 20.38 4.24
C ASN A 178 -19.97 21.32 5.32
N SER A 179 -18.65 21.42 5.46
CA SER A 179 -18.03 22.34 6.44
C SER A 179 -18.44 23.80 6.21
N HIS A 180 -18.58 24.24 4.95
CA HIS A 180 -18.89 25.62 4.61
C HIS A 180 -20.38 25.89 4.34
N TYR A 181 -21.09 24.92 3.75
CA TYR A 181 -22.38 25.13 3.09
C TYR A 181 -23.52 24.25 3.60
N GLU A 182 -23.30 23.37 4.59
CA GLU A 182 -24.34 22.47 5.11
C GLU A 182 -25.59 23.21 5.62
N LYS A 183 -25.43 24.45 6.11
CA LYS A 183 -26.55 25.33 6.49
C LYS A 183 -27.54 25.63 5.35
N PHE A 184 -27.11 25.46 4.10
CA PHE A 184 -27.94 25.64 2.91
C PHE A 184 -28.40 24.31 2.32
N GLY A 185 -28.17 23.19 2.99
CA GLY A 185 -28.43 21.84 2.51
C GLY A 185 -27.12 21.07 2.33
N ASP A 186 -27.09 19.85 2.86
CA ASP A 186 -25.91 19.00 2.76
C ASP A 186 -25.58 18.65 1.30
N PHE A 187 -24.33 18.26 1.06
CA PHE A 187 -23.81 17.94 -0.27
C PHE A 187 -24.65 16.88 -1.01
N VAL A 188 -25.13 15.85 -0.30
CA VAL A 188 -25.88 14.75 -0.91
C VAL A 188 -27.25 15.22 -1.35
N TRP A 189 -27.97 15.86 -0.43
CA TRP A 189 -29.29 16.39 -0.67
C TRP A 189 -29.28 17.45 -1.77
N ARG A 190 -28.30 18.36 -1.74
CA ARG A 190 -28.14 19.38 -2.81
C ARG A 190 -27.73 18.78 -4.15
N SER A 191 -26.90 17.75 -4.16
CA SER A 191 -26.56 17.05 -5.41
C SER A 191 -27.80 16.39 -6.03
N GLU A 192 -28.70 15.85 -5.22
CA GLU A 192 -29.95 15.24 -5.70
C GLU A 192 -30.93 16.28 -6.24
N ASP A 193 -31.08 17.41 -5.57
CA ASP A 193 -31.94 18.53 -5.99
C ASP A 193 -31.49 19.10 -7.35
N GLU A 194 -30.19 19.36 -7.52
CA GLU A 194 -29.65 20.06 -8.69
C GLU A 194 -29.32 19.14 -9.87
N LEU A 195 -28.96 17.87 -9.62
CA LEU A 195 -28.54 16.93 -10.68
C LEU A 195 -29.56 15.81 -10.92
N GLY A 196 -30.56 15.67 -10.05
CA GLY A 196 -31.52 14.59 -10.06
C GLY A 196 -30.99 13.28 -9.44
N PRO A 197 -31.92 12.36 -9.10
CA PRO A 197 -31.63 11.19 -8.27
C PRO A 197 -30.61 10.24 -8.90
N ARG A 198 -30.64 10.05 -10.22
CA ARG A 198 -29.74 9.11 -10.90
C ARG A 198 -28.28 9.56 -10.84
N LYS A 199 -28.00 10.85 -11.06
CA LYS A 199 -26.63 11.39 -11.03
C LYS A 199 -26.11 11.45 -9.60
N ALA A 200 -26.93 11.91 -8.64
CA ALA A 200 -26.59 11.93 -7.23
C ALA A 200 -26.26 10.52 -6.70
N HIS A 201 -27.04 9.51 -7.07
CA HIS A 201 -26.77 8.14 -6.64
C HIS A 201 -25.44 7.58 -7.19
N LEU A 202 -25.04 7.96 -8.41
CA LEU A 202 -23.73 7.58 -8.95
C LEU A 202 -22.57 8.24 -8.19
N ILE A 203 -22.75 9.48 -7.75
CA ILE A 203 -21.79 10.20 -6.89
C ILE A 203 -21.69 9.51 -5.53
N LEU A 204 -22.82 9.20 -4.89
CA LEU A 204 -22.87 8.48 -3.61
C LEU A 204 -22.16 7.13 -3.67
N ARG A 205 -22.43 6.35 -4.72
CA ARG A 205 -21.78 5.04 -4.92
C ARG A 205 -20.25 5.15 -5.03
N ARG A 206 -19.70 6.28 -5.47
CA ARG A 206 -18.24 6.51 -5.47
C ARG A 206 -17.71 6.79 -4.07
N LEU A 207 -18.46 7.52 -3.25
CA LEU A 207 -18.09 7.77 -1.85
C LEU A 207 -18.02 6.47 -1.04
N GLU A 208 -18.92 5.52 -1.30
CA GLU A 208 -18.92 4.19 -0.67
C GLU A 208 -17.69 3.33 -0.99
N ARG A 209 -16.93 3.66 -2.04
CA ARG A 209 -15.69 2.93 -2.38
C ARG A 209 -14.54 3.27 -1.45
N VAL A 210 -14.63 4.36 -0.68
CA VAL A 210 -13.62 4.74 0.32
C VAL A 210 -13.82 3.89 1.57
N SER A 211 -12.76 3.25 2.07
CA SER A 211 -12.87 2.41 3.26
C SER A 211 -13.23 3.20 4.51
N SER A 212 -13.68 2.50 5.56
CA SER A 212 -13.91 3.10 6.89
C SER A 212 -12.64 3.75 7.46
N HIS A 213 -11.47 3.17 7.21
CA HIS A 213 -10.19 3.71 7.65
C HIS A 213 -9.89 5.05 6.96
N CYS A 214 -9.97 5.09 5.63
CA CYS A 214 -9.67 6.30 4.89
C CYS A 214 -10.74 7.37 5.05
N SER A 215 -12.02 7.01 5.12
CA SER A 215 -13.09 7.98 5.39
C SER A 215 -12.94 8.67 6.74
N SER A 216 -12.43 7.98 7.78
CA SER A 216 -12.08 8.62 9.06
C SER A 216 -10.93 9.62 8.92
N LEU A 217 -9.84 9.22 8.26
CA LEU A 217 -8.67 10.09 8.07
C LEU A 217 -8.96 11.28 7.16
N LEU A 218 -9.78 11.11 6.13
CA LEU A 218 -10.15 12.16 5.17
C LEU A 218 -11.11 13.21 5.76
N ARG A 219 -11.60 13.03 6.99
CA ARG A 219 -12.34 14.04 7.77
C ARG A 219 -11.45 14.93 8.63
N SER A 220 -10.13 14.77 8.56
CA SER A 220 -9.17 15.60 9.31
C SER A 220 -9.31 17.08 8.96
N ALA A 221 -8.90 18.00 9.85
CA ALA A 221 -9.05 19.43 9.61
C ALA A 221 -8.24 19.90 8.38
N TYR A 222 -7.04 19.34 8.19
CA TYR A 222 -6.23 19.56 6.99
C TYR A 222 -5.48 18.29 6.59
N ILE A 223 -5.13 18.22 5.32
CA ILE A 223 -4.31 17.16 4.74
C ILE A 223 -3.17 17.81 3.96
N GLN A 224 -1.93 17.40 4.25
CA GLN A 224 -0.75 17.81 3.50
C GLN A 224 -0.07 16.59 2.89
N SER A 225 0.59 16.77 1.76
CA SER A 225 1.43 15.72 1.18
C SER A 225 2.89 15.94 1.58
N ARG A 226 3.57 14.85 1.95
CA ARG A 226 5.03 14.80 2.07
C ARG A 226 5.57 13.69 1.17
N VAL A 227 6.81 13.83 0.72
CA VAL A 227 7.47 12.80 -0.08
C VAL A 227 8.70 12.33 0.66
N ASP A 228 8.66 11.10 1.14
CA ASP A 228 9.78 10.45 1.79
C ASP A 228 10.56 9.67 0.72
N THR A 229 11.89 9.72 0.73
CA THR A 229 12.73 8.93 -0.19
C THR A 229 13.52 7.93 0.62
N VAL A 230 13.34 6.64 0.31
CA VAL A 230 13.95 5.55 1.09
C VAL A 230 14.74 4.60 0.19
N PRO A 231 15.88 4.07 0.67
CA PRO A 231 16.67 3.10 -0.05
C PRO A 231 16.01 1.71 0.01
N TYR A 232 16.19 0.92 -1.04
CA TYR A 232 15.86 -0.50 -1.09
C TYR A 232 16.91 -1.25 -1.90
N LEU A 233 17.11 -2.53 -1.57
CA LEU A 233 18.07 -3.37 -2.27
C LEU A 233 17.42 -4.00 -3.50
N PHE A 234 18.09 -3.91 -4.64
CA PHE A 234 17.68 -4.50 -5.90
C PHE A 234 18.73 -5.50 -6.36
N CYS A 235 18.44 -6.80 -6.16
CA CYS A 235 19.34 -7.89 -6.52
C CYS A 235 18.86 -8.63 -7.77
N ARG A 236 19.80 -8.99 -8.63
CA ARG A 236 19.59 -9.82 -9.83
C ARG A 236 20.53 -11.02 -9.81
N SER A 237 20.09 -12.16 -10.33
CA SER A 237 20.98 -13.31 -10.53
C SER A 237 21.95 -13.03 -11.68
N GLU A 238 23.24 -13.30 -11.49
CA GLU A 238 24.25 -13.18 -12.56
C GLU A 238 24.28 -14.42 -13.47
N GLU A 239 23.83 -15.56 -12.96
CA GLU A 239 23.95 -16.87 -13.62
C GLU A 239 22.63 -17.64 -13.49
N VAL A 240 22.08 -18.10 -14.62
CA VAL A 240 20.94 -19.02 -14.62
C VAL A 240 21.51 -20.42 -14.40
N ARG A 241 21.48 -20.91 -13.15
CA ARG A 241 22.00 -22.24 -12.83
C ARG A 241 21.13 -23.34 -13.45
N PRO A 242 21.71 -24.40 -14.05
CA PRO A 242 20.95 -25.52 -14.55
C PRO A 242 20.36 -26.31 -13.37
N ALA A 243 19.03 -26.28 -13.24
CA ALA A 243 18.33 -27.18 -12.33
C ALA A 243 18.36 -28.60 -12.92
N GLY A 244 18.93 -29.57 -12.19
CA GLY A 244 18.88 -30.98 -12.57
C GLY A 244 17.49 -31.56 -12.32
N MET A 245 17.11 -32.60 -13.09
CA MET A 245 15.75 -33.17 -13.14
C MET A 245 15.18 -33.69 -11.79
N VAL A 246 16.01 -33.82 -10.75
CA VAL A 246 15.61 -34.33 -9.42
C VAL A 246 16.03 -33.39 -8.27
N TRP A 247 17.00 -32.48 -8.48
CA TRP A 247 17.56 -31.60 -7.44
C TRP A 247 17.59 -30.15 -7.93
N TYR A 248 16.84 -29.29 -7.25
CA TYR A 248 16.93 -27.82 -7.34
C TYR A 248 18.35 -27.28 -6.94
N SER A 249 18.60 -25.97 -6.97
CA SER A 249 19.88 -25.35 -6.55
C SER A 249 19.75 -24.63 -5.20
N ILE A 250 20.82 -24.55 -4.39
CA ILE A 250 20.79 -23.84 -3.10
C ILE A 250 20.70 -22.32 -3.35
N LEU A 251 19.67 -21.65 -2.80
CA LEU A 251 19.41 -20.22 -3.06
C LEU A 251 20.50 -19.32 -2.50
N LYS A 252 21.05 -19.69 -1.34
CA LYS A 252 22.14 -18.95 -0.68
C LYS A 252 23.38 -18.90 -1.57
N ASP A 253 23.64 -19.97 -2.31
CA ASP A 253 24.82 -20.10 -3.14
C ASP A 253 24.70 -19.38 -4.49
N THR A 254 23.50 -18.93 -4.87
CA THR A 254 23.28 -18.16 -6.10
C THR A 254 24.09 -16.87 -6.05
N LYS A 255 24.92 -16.67 -7.08
CA LYS A 255 25.65 -15.41 -7.29
C LYS A 255 24.66 -14.35 -7.74
N ILE A 256 24.55 -13.30 -6.93
CA ILE A 256 23.67 -12.17 -7.20
C ILE A 256 24.49 -10.90 -7.18
N THR A 257 24.09 -9.96 -8.03
CA THR A 257 24.57 -8.58 -7.98
C THR A 257 23.46 -7.70 -7.46
N CYS A 258 23.76 -6.97 -6.39
CA CYS A 258 22.82 -6.12 -5.68
C CYS A 258 23.22 -4.66 -5.83
N GLU A 259 22.22 -3.83 -6.15
CA GLU A 259 22.34 -2.38 -6.27
C GLU A 259 21.39 -1.74 -5.26
N GLU A 260 21.83 -0.69 -4.58
CA GLU A 260 20.93 0.13 -3.76
C GLU A 260 20.19 1.12 -4.67
N LYS A 261 18.87 1.15 -4.56
CA LYS A 261 18.00 2.06 -5.31
C LYS A 261 17.11 2.86 -4.38
N MET A 262 16.63 4.00 -4.84
CA MET A 262 15.72 4.86 -4.09
C MET A 262 14.29 4.71 -4.59
N VAL A 263 13.33 4.74 -3.67
CA VAL A 263 11.90 4.87 -3.98
C VAL A 263 11.35 6.13 -3.33
N SER A 264 10.65 6.95 -4.11
CA SER A 264 9.91 8.10 -3.62
C SER A 264 8.51 7.68 -3.19
N MET A 265 8.16 8.00 -1.96
CA MET A 265 6.91 7.61 -1.33
C MET A 265 6.16 8.85 -0.89
N ALA A 266 5.18 9.24 -1.69
CA ALA A 266 4.28 10.31 -1.31
C ALA A 266 3.26 9.79 -0.27
N ARG A 267 3.09 10.54 0.82
CA ARG A 267 2.19 10.24 1.93
C ARG A 267 1.34 11.45 2.28
N ASN A 268 0.11 11.18 2.67
CA ASN A 268 -0.69 12.17 3.37
C ASN A 268 -0.21 12.31 4.82
N THR A 269 -0.21 13.54 5.31
CA THR A 269 -0.05 13.93 6.70
C THR A 269 -1.37 14.55 7.13
N TYR A 270 -1.98 13.96 8.15
CA TYR A 270 -3.29 14.33 8.66
C TYR A 270 -3.10 15.09 9.97
N GLY A 271 -3.84 16.18 10.18
CA GLY A 271 -3.75 16.91 11.44
C GLY A 271 -5.01 17.67 11.83
N GLU A 272 -5.01 18.13 13.08
CA GLU A 272 -6.11 18.85 13.72
C GLU A 272 -5.95 20.39 13.64
N SER A 273 -4.71 20.90 13.54
CA SER A 273 -4.40 22.32 13.25
C SER A 273 -3.10 22.47 12.45
N LYS A 274 -3.03 23.39 11.48
CA LYS A 274 -1.91 23.59 10.50
C LYS A 274 -0.50 23.87 11.11
N GLY A 275 -0.30 23.73 12.42
CA GLY A 275 0.89 24.20 13.15
C GLY A 275 1.65 23.14 13.97
N ARG A 276 1.44 21.84 13.76
CA ARG A 276 2.25 20.77 14.39
C ARG A 276 2.49 19.61 13.43
#